data_AF-A0A3M8B4A7-F1
#
_entry.id   AF-A0A3M8B4A7-F1
#
_cell.length_a   1.000
_cell.length_b   1.000
_cell.length_c   1.000
_cell.angle_alpha   90.00
_cell.angle_beta   90.00
_cell.angle_gamma   90.00
#
_symmetry.space_group_name_H-M   'P 1'
#
loop_
_entity.id
_entity.type
_entity.pdbx_description
1 polymer ?
#
loop_
_entity_poly.entity_id
_entity_poly.type
_entity_poly.pdbx_seq_one_letter_code
_entity_poly.pdbx_strand_id
1 'polypeptide(L)'
;MDNPHEGFGGKLRGVAGQGFSVIGHDYLDAVRKAGAIPLGIPVGDLDACQELVAAVDGIVLAGGEDIDPVRYGARIDMRCSALAPERDEYELKLLEAALAANTG
;
A
#
# COMPACT_ATOMS: atom_id res chain seq x y z
N MET A 1 6.61 20.37 25.91
CA MET A 1 5.26 20.04 25.43
C MET A 1 5.43 18.82 24.55
N ASP A 2 5.21 17.63 25.11
CA ASP A 2 5.20 16.37 24.37
C ASP A 2 3.92 16.28 23.54
N ASN A 3 4.03 15.91 22.26
CA ASN A 3 2.90 15.58 21.41
C ASN A 3 2.70 14.04 21.45
N PRO A 4 1.66 13.52 22.11
CA PRO A 4 1.47 12.08 22.32
C PRO A 4 0.83 11.35 21.12
N HIS A 5 0.71 11.99 19.94
CA HIS A 5 -0.04 11.46 18.80
C HIS A 5 0.80 10.84 17.68
N GLU A 6 2.13 10.92 17.73
CA GLU A 6 2.97 10.23 16.74
C GLU A 6 3.20 8.78 17.18
N GLY A 7 2.41 7.87 16.60
CA GLY A 7 2.52 6.44 16.81
C GLY A 7 3.86 5.91 16.33
N PHE A 8 4.79 5.69 17.28
CA PHE A 8 6.01 4.92 17.04
C PHE A 8 6.13 3.82 18.10
N GLY A 9 6.22 2.56 17.67
CA GLY A 9 6.75 1.48 18.52
C GLY A 9 5.76 0.51 19.17
N GLY A 10 4.69 0.12 18.49
CA GLY A 10 4.04 -1.15 18.85
C GLY A 10 5.02 -2.32 18.62
N LYS A 11 5.24 -3.20 19.60
CA LYS A 11 5.93 -4.47 19.35
C LYS A 11 5.17 -5.20 18.24
N LEU A 12 5.85 -5.52 17.13
CA LEU A 12 5.29 -6.37 16.09
C LEU A 12 4.81 -7.67 16.76
N ARG A 13 3.49 -7.91 16.75
CA ARG A 13 2.87 -9.07 17.38
C ARG A 13 2.72 -10.15 16.31
N GLY A 14 3.19 -11.37 16.55
CA GLY A 14 3.02 -12.47 15.61
C GLY A 14 3.72 -13.75 16.05
N VAL A 15 3.38 -14.85 15.37
CA VAL A 15 4.13 -16.11 15.46
C VAL A 15 5.09 -16.24 14.27
N ALA A 16 6.14 -17.06 14.42
CA ALA A 16 7.06 -17.33 13.32
C ALA A 16 6.30 -17.87 12.09
N GLY A 17 6.55 -17.28 10.92
CA GLY A 17 5.87 -17.62 9.66
C GLY A 17 4.54 -16.90 9.42
N GLN A 18 4.06 -16.05 10.35
CA GLN A 18 2.89 -15.23 10.12
C GLN A 18 3.24 -14.00 9.28
N GLY A 19 2.52 -13.80 8.17
CA GLY A 19 2.62 -12.60 7.33
C GLY A 19 1.85 -11.41 7.91
N PHE A 20 2.33 -10.20 7.64
CA PHE A 20 1.70 -8.95 8.04
C PHE A 20 1.75 -7.95 6.89
N SER A 21 0.69 -7.16 6.75
CA SER A 21 0.73 -5.90 6.01
C SER A 21 0.80 -4.76 7.01
N VAL A 22 1.76 -3.86 6.83
CA VAL A 22 1.99 -2.73 7.73
C VAL A 22 1.86 -1.45 6.92
N ILE A 23 1.13 -0.49 7.46
CA ILE A 23 1.00 0.85 6.92
C ILE A 23 1.21 1.86 8.04
N GLY A 24 1.92 2.96 7.73
CA GLY A 24 2.08 4.07 8.68
C GLY A 24 0.71 4.67 9.03
N HIS A 25 0.48 4.97 10.32
CA HIS A 25 -0.79 5.53 10.77
C HIS A 25 -1.09 6.89 10.12
N ASP A 26 -0.03 7.61 9.71
CA ASP A 26 -0.11 8.91 9.06
C ASP A 26 -0.95 8.87 7.77
N TYR A 27 -0.94 7.75 7.03
CA TYR A 27 -1.81 7.59 5.86
C TYR A 27 -3.29 7.54 6.25
N LEU A 28 -3.62 6.76 7.28
CA LEU A 28 -4.99 6.64 7.79
C LEU A 28 -5.49 7.99 8.33
N ASP A 29 -4.62 8.70 9.05
CA ASP A 29 -4.94 10.00 9.61
C ASP A 29 -5.04 11.10 8.56
N ALA A 30 -4.23 11.06 7.50
CA ALA A 30 -4.36 11.98 6.37
C ALA A 30 -5.72 11.81 5.68
N VAL A 31 -6.13 10.56 5.41
CA VAL A 31 -7.44 10.26 4.81
C VAL A 31 -8.59 10.73 5.71
N ARG A 32 -8.50 10.50 7.03
CA ARG A 32 -9.49 11.00 8.00
C ARG A 32 -9.57 12.52 8.02
N LYS A 33 -8.43 13.21 8.03
CA LYS A 33 -8.36 14.69 8.03
C LYS A 33 -8.93 15.28 6.75
N ALA A 34 -8.88 14.55 5.64
CA ALA A 34 -9.55 14.92 4.39
C ALA A 34 -11.08 14.67 4.40
N GLY A 35 -11.64 14.14 5.50
CA GLY A 35 -13.08 13.87 5.65
C GLY A 35 -13.54 12.53 5.06
N ALA A 36 -12.61 11.64 4.69
CA ALA A 36 -12.90 10.34 4.12
C ALA A 36 -12.73 9.20 5.16
N ILE A 37 -13.27 8.03 4.84
CA ILE A 37 -13.16 6.82 5.67
C ILE A 37 -11.96 6.00 5.18
N PRO A 38 -10.88 5.82 5.97
CA PRO A 38 -9.76 5.00 5.54
C PRO A 38 -10.08 3.50 5.64
N LEU A 39 -9.77 2.77 4.57
CA LEU A 39 -9.78 1.31 4.53
C LEU A 39 -8.36 0.80 4.22
N GLY A 40 -7.82 -0.07 5.07
CA GLY A 40 -6.56 -0.76 4.80
C GLY A 40 -6.81 -1.99 3.93
N ILE A 41 -6.17 -2.05 2.77
CA ILE A 41 -6.28 -3.16 1.82
C ILE A 41 -4.93 -3.91 1.83
N PRO A 42 -4.85 -5.10 2.47
CA PRO A 42 -3.64 -5.91 2.42
C PRO A 42 -3.42 -6.48 1.00
N VAL A 43 -2.19 -6.84 0.67
CA VAL A 43 -1.89 -7.59 -0.56
C VAL A 43 -2.72 -8.88 -0.56
N GLY A 44 -3.41 -9.12 -1.67
CA GLY A 44 -4.36 -10.21 -1.78
C GLY A 44 -4.47 -10.72 -3.22
N ASP A 45 -5.65 -11.24 -3.56
CA ASP A 45 -5.92 -11.82 -4.87
C ASP A 45 -5.99 -10.73 -5.96
N LEU A 46 -5.28 -10.94 -7.06
CA LEU A 46 -5.23 -10.03 -8.21
C LEU A 46 -6.57 -10.00 -8.96
N ASP A 47 -7.32 -11.10 -8.95
CA ASP A 47 -8.61 -11.19 -9.63
C ASP A 47 -9.67 -10.33 -8.93
N ALA A 48 -9.51 -10.08 -7.63
CA ALA A 48 -10.41 -9.25 -6.84
C ALA A 48 -10.16 -7.73 -7.01
N CYS A 49 -9.08 -7.31 -7.67
CA CYS A 49 -8.70 -5.89 -7.76
C CYS A 49 -9.78 -5.02 -8.41
N GLN A 50 -10.48 -5.52 -9.44
CA GLN A 50 -11.55 -4.77 -10.11
C GLN A 50 -12.75 -4.55 -9.18
N GLU A 51 -13.17 -5.58 -8.46
CA GLU A 51 -14.28 -5.48 -7.50
C GLU A 51 -13.92 -4.57 -6.32
N LEU A 52 -12.68 -4.64 -5.84
CA LEU A 52 -12.17 -3.77 -4.77
C LEU A 52 -12.18 -2.30 -5.19
N VAL A 53 -11.69 -1.98 -6.39
CA VAL A 53 -11.71 -0.61 -6.94
C VAL A 53 -13.15 -0.12 -7.09
N ALA A 54 -14.08 -0.96 -7.54
CA ALA A 54 -15.50 -0.60 -7.66
C ALA A 54 -16.19 -0.36 -6.31
N ALA A 55 -15.63 -0.88 -5.21
CA ALA A 55 -16.18 -0.76 -3.85
C ALA A 55 -15.67 0.47 -3.08
N VAL A 56 -14.74 1.25 -3.63
CA VAL A 56 -14.15 2.43 -2.98
C VAL A 56 -14.24 3.67 -3.86
N ASP A 57 -14.32 4.84 -3.23
CA ASP A 57 -14.36 6.12 -3.95
C ASP A 57 -12.98 6.59 -4.45
N GLY A 58 -11.90 5.99 -3.96
CA GLY A 58 -10.53 6.34 -4.33
C GLY A 58 -9.50 5.48 -3.63
N ILE A 59 -8.28 5.50 -4.17
CA ILE A 59 -7.15 4.70 -3.68
C ILE A 59 -5.98 5.62 -3.35
N VAL A 60 -5.34 5.34 -2.21
CA VAL A 60 -4.06 5.95 -1.80
C VAL A 60 -3.01 4.86 -1.76
N LEU A 61 -1.99 4.98 -2.61
CA LEU A 61 -0.82 4.09 -2.58
C LEU A 61 0.15 4.59 -1.50
N ALA A 62 0.36 3.77 -0.48
CA ALA A 62 1.27 4.11 0.60
C ALA A 62 2.74 3.96 0.16
N GLY A 63 3.64 4.65 0.84
CA GLY A 63 5.07 4.42 0.72
C GLY A 63 5.45 3.08 1.35
N GLY A 64 6.59 2.53 0.93
CA GLY A 64 7.10 1.25 1.40
C GLY A 64 8.43 0.92 0.75
N GLU A 65 8.62 -0.35 0.40
CA GLU A 65 9.72 -0.86 -0.40
C GLU A 65 9.87 -0.16 -1.75
N ASP A 66 11.06 -0.26 -2.34
CA ASP A 66 11.30 0.20 -3.70
C ASP A 66 10.56 -0.70 -4.70
N ILE A 67 10.07 -0.11 -5.80
CA ILE A 67 9.50 -0.86 -6.93
C ILE A 67 10.62 -1.63 -7.61
N ASP A 68 10.38 -2.89 -7.99
CA ASP A 68 11.35 -3.70 -8.72
C ASP A 68 11.86 -2.95 -9.98
N PRO A 69 13.17 -2.66 -10.06
CA PRO A 69 13.79 -1.97 -11.20
C PRO A 69 13.49 -2.58 -12.57
N VAL A 70 13.25 -3.89 -12.64
CA VAL A 70 12.90 -4.58 -13.87
C VAL A 70 11.61 -4.03 -14.49
N ARG A 71 10.66 -3.59 -13.67
CA ARG A 71 9.35 -3.06 -14.12
C ARG A 71 9.47 -1.76 -14.91
N TYR A 72 10.56 -1.02 -14.72
CA TYR A 72 10.84 0.22 -15.46
C TYR A 72 12.14 0.15 -16.28
N GLY A 73 12.61 -1.06 -16.59
CA GLY A 73 13.74 -1.29 -17.51
C GLY A 73 15.12 -0.97 -16.93
N ALA A 74 15.23 -0.85 -15.61
CA ALA A 74 16.49 -0.62 -14.92
C ALA A 74 17.09 -1.91 -14.36
N ARG A 75 18.38 -1.86 -13.98
CA ARG A 75 19.05 -2.93 -13.26
C ARG A 75 19.04 -2.64 -11.77
N ILE A 76 18.94 -3.69 -10.96
CA ILE A 76 19.14 -3.60 -9.51
C ILE A 76 20.60 -3.19 -9.25
N ASP A 77 20.80 -2.17 -8.43
CA ASP A 77 22.11 -1.74 -7.96
C ASP A 77 22.11 -1.51 -6.43
N MET A 78 23.28 -1.18 -5.86
CA MET A 78 23.47 -1.06 -4.42
C MET A 78 22.66 0.06 -3.74
N ARG A 79 22.01 0.94 -4.50
CA ARG A 79 21.14 2.00 -3.98
C ARG A 79 19.70 1.53 -3.79
N CYS A 80 19.34 0.38 -4.37
CA CYS A 80 18.02 -0.22 -4.26
C CYS A 80 17.85 -0.77 -2.84
N SER A 81 16.76 -0.36 -2.19
CA SER A 81 16.33 -0.86 -0.90
C SER A 81 15.68 -2.26 -1.05
N ALA A 82 15.00 -2.71 0.01
CA ALA A 82 14.15 -3.89 -0.05
C ALA A 82 13.12 -3.77 -1.19
N LEU A 83 12.81 -4.91 -1.80
CA LEU A 83 11.82 -5.05 -2.86
C LEU A 83 10.63 -5.88 -2.34
N ALA A 84 9.45 -5.62 -2.88
CA ALA A 84 8.25 -6.40 -2.61
C ALA A 84 7.51 -6.73 -3.93
N PRO A 85 8.00 -7.69 -4.74
CA PRO A 85 7.45 -7.95 -6.07
C PRO A 85 5.96 -8.29 -6.10
N GLU A 86 5.46 -9.00 -5.08
CA GLU A 86 4.04 -9.32 -4.89
C GLU A 86 3.21 -8.05 -4.65
N ARG A 87 3.72 -7.12 -3.86
CA ARG A 87 3.09 -5.82 -3.62
C ARG A 87 3.10 -4.97 -4.89
N ASP A 88 4.21 -4.94 -5.62
CA ASP A 88 4.29 -4.21 -6.89
C ASP A 88 3.25 -4.71 -7.90
N GLU A 89 3.08 -6.02 -8.01
CA GLU A 89 2.09 -6.62 -8.90
C GLU A 89 0.67 -6.24 -8.49
N TYR A 90 0.38 -6.34 -7.20
CA TYR A 90 -0.92 -6.01 -6.64
C TYR A 90 -1.28 -4.52 -6.79
N GLU A 91 -0.35 -3.61 -6.47
CA GLU A 91 -0.58 -2.17 -6.58
C GLU A 91 -0.70 -1.72 -8.03
N LEU A 92 0.09 -2.29 -8.95
CA LEU A 92 -0.08 -2.03 -10.39
C LEU A 92 -1.43 -2.52 -10.90
N LYS A 93 -1.91 -3.69 -10.45
CA LYS A 93 -3.23 -4.21 -10.84
C LYS A 93 -4.37 -3.34 -10.32
N LEU A 94 -4.28 -2.85 -9.08
CA LEU A 94 -5.22 -1.88 -8.53
C LEU A 94 -5.20 -0.57 -9.31
N LEU A 95 -4.02 -0.07 -9.67
CA LEU A 95 -3.86 1.16 -10.46
C LEU A 95 -4.47 1.00 -11.85
N GLU A 96 -4.20 -0.10 -12.55
CA GLU A 96 -4.81 -0.42 -13.85
C GLU A 96 -6.34 -0.43 -13.77
N ALA A 97 -6.91 -1.10 -12.76
CA ALA A 97 -8.34 -1.16 -12.55
C ALA A 97 -8.96 0.22 -12.23
N ALA A 98 -8.31 1.02 -11.40
CA ALA A 98 -8.75 2.38 -11.07
C ALA A 98 -8.72 3.32 -12.28
N LEU A 99 -7.66 3.25 -13.08
CA LEU A 99 -7.54 4.02 -14.31
C LEU A 99 -8.62 3.64 -15.32
N ALA A 100 -8.88 2.34 -15.50
CA ALA A 100 -9.93 1.86 -16.39
C ALA A 100 -11.33 2.36 -15.96
N ALA A 101 -11.62 2.35 -14.66
CA ALA A 101 -12.88 2.83 -14.10
C ALA A 101 -13.10 4.35 -14.29
N ASN A 102 -12.02 5.13 -14.38
CA ASN A 102 -12.08 6.60 -14.51
C ASN A 102 -12.10 7.12 -15.97
N THR A 103 -12.13 6.21 -16.96
CA THR A 103 -12.21 6.56 -18.41
C THR A 103 -13.63 6.52 -18.98
N GLY A 104 -14.65 6.64 -18.12
CA GLY A 104 -16.08 6.69 -18.49
C GLY A 104 -16.63 8.10 -18.74
#